data_AF-A0A8E2W7Z8-F1
#
_entry.id   AF-A0A8E2W7Z8-F1
#
_cell.length_a   1.000
_cell.length_b   1.000
_cell.length_c   1.000
_cell.angle_alpha   90.00
_cell.angle_beta   90.00
_cell.angle_gamma   90.00
#
_symmetry.space_group_name_H-M   'P 1'
#
loop_
_entity.id
_entity.type
_entity.pdbx_description
1 polymer ?
#
loop_
_entity_poly.entity_id
_entity_poly.type
_entity_poly.pdbx_seq_one_letter_code
_entity_poly.pdbx_strand_id
1 'polypeptide(L)'
;MLKYVLVLCLASTQCLAGTPKGECPNLWKMYGLFMRASLICNFPESNAIRKTLSLLKKDCPTSTEVLARRYMTDGFRQFDKDSASKGHPKACGEMFTFMDSVGGQ
;
A
#
# COMPACT_ATOMS: atom_id res chain seq x y z
N MET A 1 48.38 16.98 23.82
CA MET A 1 47.25 17.85 24.21
C MET A 1 46.33 18.02 23.01
N LEU A 2 45.03 18.29 23.26
CA LEU A 2 43.85 18.33 22.36
C LEU A 2 43.21 16.95 22.08
N LYS A 3 42.26 16.46 22.89
CA LYS A 3 40.87 16.91 23.14
C LYS A 3 39.93 16.66 21.95
N TYR A 4 39.20 15.54 22.04
CA TYR A 4 37.76 15.37 21.79
C TYR A 4 36.99 16.60 21.30
N VAL A 5 36.39 16.49 20.11
CA VAL A 5 35.00 16.90 19.76
C VAL A 5 34.59 15.96 18.60
N LEU A 6 33.81 14.91 18.89
CA LEU A 6 32.37 14.83 18.60
C LEU A 6 32.03 15.07 17.12
N VAL A 7 31.60 14.02 16.41
CA VAL A 7 30.17 13.75 16.12
C VAL A 7 29.62 14.74 15.10
N LEU A 8 29.28 14.22 13.90
CA LEU A 8 28.35 14.73 12.87
C LEU A 8 28.94 14.60 11.47
N CYS A 9 28.90 13.40 10.88
CA CYS A 9 28.79 13.22 9.43
C CYS A 9 28.16 11.86 9.07
N LEU A 10 27.30 11.35 9.96
CA LEU A 10 26.44 10.16 9.74
C LEU A 10 25.02 10.53 9.33
N ALA A 11 24.77 11.78 8.96
CA ALA A 11 23.54 12.25 8.33
C ALA A 11 23.98 13.21 7.22
N SER A 12 23.90 12.86 5.95
CA SER A 12 22.67 13.09 5.18
C SER A 12 22.75 12.45 3.78
N THR A 13 23.20 11.20 3.67
CA THR A 13 23.02 10.38 2.47
C THR A 13 21.83 9.44 2.67
N GLN A 14 20.61 10.00 2.63
CA GLN A 14 19.29 9.33 2.63
C GLN A 14 18.24 10.46 2.75
N CYS A 15 17.21 10.69 1.93
CA CYS A 15 16.59 9.98 0.83
C CYS A 15 15.83 11.04 -0.02
N LEU A 16 16.40 11.48 -1.13
CA LEU A 16 15.64 12.03 -2.26
C LEU A 16 15.76 11.06 -3.45
N ALA A 17 15.80 9.76 -3.15
CA ALA A 17 15.34 8.78 -4.12
C ALA A 17 13.84 8.96 -4.18
N GLY A 18 13.38 9.85 -5.07
CA GLY A 18 11.97 9.91 -5.42
C GLY A 18 11.52 8.48 -5.70
N THR A 19 10.50 8.05 -4.99
CA THR A 19 9.88 6.75 -5.22
C THR A 19 9.70 6.56 -6.74
N PRO A 20 10.11 5.42 -7.32
CA PRO A 20 9.94 5.15 -8.74
C PRO A 20 8.54 5.60 -9.19
N LYS A 21 8.49 6.39 -10.28
CA LYS A 21 7.26 7.03 -10.76
C LYS A 21 6.12 6.00 -10.79
N GLY A 22 5.13 6.17 -9.92
CA GLY A 22 3.95 5.30 -9.84
C GLY A 22 3.88 4.37 -8.62
N GLU A 23 4.92 4.26 -7.80
CA GLU A 23 4.90 3.41 -6.59
C GLU A 23 3.77 3.82 -5.63
N CYS A 24 3.69 5.10 -5.27
CA CYS A 24 2.66 5.60 -4.36
C CYS A 24 1.23 5.49 -4.91
N PRO A 25 0.95 5.90 -6.16
CA PRO A 25 -0.31 5.57 -6.83
C PRO A 25 -0.69 4.09 -6.77
N ASN A 26 0.26 3.18 -7.04
CA ASN A 26 0.00 1.75 -7.06
C ASN A 26 -0.27 1.21 -5.65
N LEU A 27 0.47 1.65 -4.64
CA LEU A 27 0.24 1.28 -3.26
C LEU A 27 -1.13 1.76 -2.76
N TRP A 28 -1.54 2.99 -3.09
CA TRP A 28 -2.88 3.48 -2.74
C TRP A 28 -3.99 2.72 -3.46
N LYS A 29 -3.79 2.38 -4.73
CA LYS A 29 -4.72 1.54 -5.49
C LYS A 29 -4.84 0.14 -4.89
N MET A 30 -3.72 -0.47 -4.53
CA MET A 30 -3.68 -1.78 -3.90
C MET A 30 -4.35 -1.76 -2.52
N TYR A 31 -4.09 -0.72 -1.72
CA TYR A 31 -4.75 -0.52 -0.44
C TYR A 31 -6.28 -0.43 -0.61
N GLY A 32 -6.75 0.37 -1.57
CA GLY A 32 -8.17 0.45 -1.89
C GLY A 32 -8.76 -0.91 -2.31
N LEU A 33 -8.08 -1.59 -3.24
CA LEU A 33 -8.48 -2.91 -3.74
C LEU A 33 -8.69 -3.92 -2.58
N PHE A 34 -7.73 -4.01 -1.66
CA PHE A 34 -7.81 -4.88 -0.49
C PHE A 34 -8.90 -4.48 0.49
N MET A 35 -9.03 -3.18 0.79
CA MET A 35 -10.10 -2.69 1.65
C MET A 35 -11.48 -3.03 1.10
N ARG A 36 -11.70 -2.83 -0.21
CA ARG A 36 -12.97 -3.15 -0.85
C ARG A 36 -13.26 -4.64 -0.80
N ALA A 37 -12.26 -5.47 -1.09
CA ALA A 37 -12.40 -6.90 -1.02
C ALA A 37 -12.70 -7.39 0.40
N SER A 38 -12.00 -6.89 1.41
CA SER A 38 -12.27 -7.24 2.81
C SER A 38 -13.72 -6.91 3.21
N LEU A 39 -14.25 -5.78 2.76
CA LEU A 39 -15.64 -5.39 3.03
C LEU A 39 -16.65 -6.29 2.32
N ILE A 40 -16.45 -6.57 1.02
CA ILE A 40 -17.43 -7.32 0.21
C ILE A 40 -17.36 -8.83 0.44
N CYS A 41 -16.17 -9.36 0.73
CA CYS A 41 -15.93 -10.77 0.98
C CYS A 41 -15.94 -11.13 2.48
N ASN A 42 -16.11 -10.13 3.34
CA ASN A 42 -16.10 -10.28 4.81
C ASN A 42 -14.81 -10.97 5.32
N PHE A 43 -13.66 -10.59 4.77
CA PHE A 43 -12.37 -11.07 5.26
C PHE A 43 -11.97 -10.33 6.53
N PRO A 44 -11.35 -11.00 7.52
CA PRO A 44 -10.75 -10.33 8.65
C PRO A 44 -9.68 -9.33 8.17
N GLU A 45 -9.31 -8.38 9.02
CA GLU A 45 -8.26 -7.41 8.67
C GLU A 45 -6.98 -8.16 8.28
N SER A 46 -6.69 -8.14 6.98
CA SER A 46 -5.60 -8.91 6.40
C SER A 46 -4.26 -8.24 6.67
N ASN A 47 -3.23 -9.06 6.90
CA ASN A 47 -1.83 -8.62 6.93
C ASN A 47 -1.46 -7.77 5.70
N ALA A 48 -2.06 -8.06 4.55
CA ALA A 48 -1.85 -7.28 3.32
C ALA A 48 -2.24 -5.82 3.50
N ILE A 49 -3.41 -5.54 4.07
CA ILE A 49 -3.91 -4.18 4.30
C ILE A 49 -2.95 -3.42 5.22
N ARG A 50 -2.56 -4.05 6.34
CA ARG A 50 -1.63 -3.46 7.31
C ARG A 50 -0.25 -3.20 6.69
N LYS A 51 0.28 -4.15 5.93
CA LYS A 51 1.59 -4.05 5.27
C LYS A 51 1.58 -2.97 4.19
N THR A 52 0.57 -2.94 3.32
CA THR A 52 0.44 -1.89 2.29
C THR A 52 0.31 -0.51 2.94
N LEU A 53 -0.46 -0.37 4.03
CA LEU A 53 -0.55 0.90 4.76
C LEU A 53 0.79 1.31 5.39
N SER A 54 1.56 0.35 5.92
CA SER A 54 2.90 0.58 6.45
C SER A 54 3.85 1.10 5.37
N LEU A 55 3.85 0.47 4.19
CA LEU A 55 4.63 0.91 3.03
C LEU A 55 4.22 2.31 2.57
N LEU A 56 2.92 2.60 2.51
CA LEU A 56 2.42 3.95 2.19
C LEU A 56 2.96 5.01 3.16
N LYS A 57 2.98 4.73 4.46
CA LYS A 57 3.52 5.66 5.47
C LYS A 57 5.03 5.86 5.32
N LYS A 58 5.75 4.81 4.96
CA LYS A 58 7.21 4.83 4.82
C LYS A 58 7.66 5.49 3.53
N ASP A 59 7.11 5.05 2.40
CA ASP A 59 7.62 5.34 1.06
C ASP A 59 6.84 6.49 0.40
N CYS A 60 5.64 6.81 0.90
CA CYS A 60 4.76 7.84 0.32
C CYS A 60 4.37 8.97 1.27
N PRO A 61 5.31 9.55 2.06
CA PRO A 61 5.01 10.50 3.14
C PRO A 61 4.42 11.82 2.64
N THR A 62 4.63 12.17 1.36
CA THR A 62 4.10 13.39 0.73
C THR A 62 2.79 13.18 -0.01
N SER A 63 2.16 12.01 0.11
CA SER A 63 0.85 11.75 -0.49
C SER A 63 -0.19 12.72 0.05
N THR A 64 -0.83 13.48 -0.84
CA THR A 64 -1.98 14.30 -0.47
C THR A 64 -3.23 13.45 -0.29
N GLU A 65 -4.19 13.92 0.51
CA GLU A 65 -5.48 13.24 0.67
C GLU A 65 -6.18 13.04 -0.69
N VAL A 66 -6.11 14.05 -1.57
CA VAL A 66 -6.71 13.99 -2.91
C VAL A 66 -6.12 12.86 -3.74
N LEU A 67 -4.78 12.70 -3.71
CA LEU A 67 -4.09 11.63 -4.44
C LEU A 67 -4.45 10.26 -3.86
N ALA A 68 -4.40 10.13 -2.53
CA ALA A 68 -4.75 8.91 -1.83
C ALA A 68 -6.19 8.47 -2.16
N ARG A 69 -7.15 9.40 -2.05
CA ARG A 69 -8.56 9.17 -2.34
C ARG A 69 -8.79 8.73 -3.78
N ARG A 70 -8.13 9.39 -4.74
CA ARG A 70 -8.25 9.05 -6.17
C ARG A 70 -7.86 7.59 -6.42
N TYR A 71 -6.64 7.21 -6.04
CA TYR A 71 -6.14 5.88 -6.35
C TYR A 71 -6.81 4.78 -5.51
N MET A 72 -7.15 5.06 -4.26
CA MET A 72 -7.97 4.16 -3.45
C MET A 72 -9.32 3.87 -4.13
N THR A 73 -9.98 4.91 -4.65
CA THR A 73 -11.24 4.76 -5.39
C THR A 73 -11.05 3.95 -6.67
N ASP A 74 -9.93 4.11 -7.38
CA ASP A 74 -9.60 3.28 -8.53
C ASP A 74 -9.40 1.80 -8.14
N GLY A 75 -8.86 1.54 -6.94
CA GLY A 75 -8.77 0.20 -6.35
C GLY A 75 -10.15 -0.40 -6.07
N PHE A 76 -11.07 0.39 -5.50
CA PHE A 76 -12.45 -0.04 -5.26
C PHE A 76 -13.14 -0.44 -6.57
N ARG A 77 -13.04 0.43 -7.57
CA ARG A 77 -13.64 0.19 -8.89
C ARG A 77 -13.09 -1.07 -9.55
N GLN A 78 -11.80 -1.34 -9.38
CA GLN A 78 -11.18 -2.55 -9.92
C GLN A 78 -11.79 -3.81 -9.30
N PHE A 79 -11.93 -3.88 -7.97
CA PHE A 79 -12.55 -5.04 -7.32
C PHE A 79 -14.02 -5.19 -7.71
N ASP A 80 -14.77 -4.08 -7.79
CA ASP A 80 -16.17 -4.12 -8.20
C ASP A 80 -16.32 -4.64 -9.64
N LYS A 81 -15.41 -4.26 -10.54
CA LYS A 81 -15.35 -4.78 -11.92
C LYS A 81 -15.00 -6.27 -11.96
N ASP A 82 -14.04 -6.71 -11.15
CA ASP A 82 -13.66 -8.13 -11.06
C ASP A 82 -14.84 -8.96 -10.51
N SER A 83 -15.54 -8.46 -9.50
CA SER A 83 -16.74 -9.08 -8.95
C SER A 83 -17.88 -9.18 -9.97
N ALA A 84 -18.10 -8.11 -10.75
CA ALA A 84 -19.13 -8.09 -11.80
C ALA A 84 -18.81 -9.04 -12.96
N SER A 85 -17.53 -9.18 -13.34
CA SER A 85 -17.12 -9.99 -14.48
C SER A 85 -16.93 -11.48 -14.16
N LYS A 86 -16.45 -11.80 -12.96
CA LYS A 86 -16.10 -13.17 -12.55
C LYS A 86 -17.12 -13.81 -11.60
N GLY A 87 -18.01 -13.01 -11.02
CA GLY A 87 -18.91 -13.43 -9.95
C GLY A 87 -18.24 -13.37 -8.56
N HIS A 88 -19.08 -13.18 -7.55
CA HIS A 88 -18.66 -12.94 -6.16
C HIS A 88 -17.72 -14.01 -5.58
N PRO A 89 -18.04 -15.32 -5.59
CA PRO A 89 -17.17 -16.32 -4.93
C PRO A 89 -15.79 -16.44 -5.59
N LYS A 90 -15.72 -16.29 -6.92
CA LYS A 90 -14.45 -16.36 -7.65
C LYS A 90 -13.59 -15.12 -7.42
N ALA A 91 -14.17 -13.93 -7.48
CA ALA A 91 -13.45 -12.68 -7.21
C ALA A 91 -12.91 -12.65 -5.77
N CYS A 92 -13.69 -13.12 -4.80
CA CYS A 92 -13.24 -13.24 -3.41
C CYS A 92 -12.10 -14.26 -3.26
N GLY A 93 -12.20 -15.45 -3.87
CA GLY A 93 -11.15 -16.46 -3.81
C GLY A 93 -9.82 -15.99 -4.40
N GLU A 94 -9.84 -15.40 -5.60
CA GLU A 94 -8.63 -14.83 -6.24
C GLU A 94 -8.00 -13.72 -5.39
N MET A 95 -8.85 -12.88 -4.78
CA MET A 95 -8.38 -11.80 -3.93
C MET A 95 -7.79 -12.29 -2.61
N PHE A 96 -8.37 -13.34 -2.01
CA PHE A 96 -7.81 -13.96 -0.82
C PHE A 96 -6.38 -14.44 -1.08
N THR A 97 -6.16 -15.17 -2.17
CA THR A 97 -4.81 -15.62 -2.58
C THR A 97 -3.86 -14.45 -2.81
N PHE A 98 -4.34 -13.37 -3.44
CA PHE A 98 -3.50 -12.19 -3.68
C PHE A 98 -3.12 -11.47 -2.38
N MET A 99 -4.09 -11.27 -1.48
CA MET A 99 -3.84 -10.69 -0.16
C MET A 99 -2.89 -11.57 0.66
N ASP A 100 -3.05 -12.89 0.64
CA ASP A 100 -2.12 -13.82 1.29
C ASP A 100 -0.70 -13.68 0.73
N SER A 101 -0.55 -13.58 -0.58
CA SER A 101 0.75 -13.40 -1.25
C SER A 101 1.45 -12.08 -0.86
N VAL A 102 0.68 -10.99 -0.71
CA VAL A 102 1.24 -9.69 -0.32
C VAL A 102 1.50 -9.63 1.19
N GLY A 103 0.55 -10.12 1.99
CA GLY A 103 0.58 -10.16 3.44
C GLY A 103 1.54 -11.20 4.01
N GLY A 104 1.99 -12.16 3.20
CA GLY A 104 2.93 -13.21 3.56
C GLY A 104 4.33 -12.67 3.86
N GLN A 105 4.60 -12.53 5.16
CA GLN A 105 5.87 -12.64 5.89
C GLN A 105 5.59 -12.30 7.35
#